data_AF-A0A2R6P443-F1
#
_entry.id   AF-A0A2R6P443-F1
#
_cell.length_a   1.000
_cell.length_b   1.000
_cell.length_c   1.000
_cell.angle_alpha   90.00
_cell.angle_beta   90.00
_cell.angle_gamma   90.00
#
_symmetry.space_group_name_H-M   'P 1'
#
loop_
_entity.id
_entity.type
_entity.pdbx_description
1 polymer ?
#
loop_
_entity_poly.entity_id
_entity_poly.type
_entity_poly.pdbx_seq_one_letter_code
_entity_poly.pdbx_strand_id
1 'polypeptide(L)' 'MANELEELLDLLSSPSPPVKKAVVDIEMDLTGAKDGLQSLAKYSDVALPSLCHLLDEKKEVSEPATEGLINLSQN' A
#
# COMPACT_ATOMS: atom_id res chain seq x y z
N MET A 1 8.75 4.49 -17.54
CA MET A 1 9.61 3.50 -16.89
C MET A 1 9.02 3.36 -15.51
N ALA A 2 8.39 2.23 -15.19
CA ALA A 2 7.80 2.04 -13.87
C ALA A 2 8.90 2.16 -12.83
N ASN A 3 8.63 2.85 -11.72
CA ASN A 3 9.55 2.86 -10.60
C ASN A 3 9.28 1.66 -9.68
N GLU A 4 10.21 1.36 -8.77
CA GLU A 4 10.08 0.23 -7.84
C GLU A 4 8.75 0.25 -7.04
N LEU A 5 8.16 1.43 -6.80
CA LEU A 5 6.90 1.57 -6.06
C LEU A 5 5.68 1.21 -6.90
N GLU A 6 5.63 1.60 -8.18
CA GLU A 6 4.56 1.19 -9.10
C GLU A 6 4.57 -0.33 -9.30
N GLU A 7 5.75 -0.94 -9.41
CA GLU A 7 5.87 -2.40 -9.49
C GLU A 7 5.37 -3.09 -8.21
N LEU A 8 5.65 -2.51 -7.04
CA LEU A 8 5.12 -3.00 -5.76
C LEU A 8 3.59 -2.85 -5.68
N LEU A 9 3.04 -1.72 -6.11
CA LEU A 9 1.60 -1.48 -6.13
C LEU A 9 0.85 -2.43 -7.08
N ASP A 10 1.42 -2.75 -8.23
CA ASP A 10 0.86 -3.74 -9.16
C ASP A 10 0.81 -5.15 -8.52
N LEU A 11 1.74 -5.47 -7.63
CA LEU A 11 1.76 -6.74 -6.89
C LEU A 11 0.62 -6.84 -5.86
N LEU A 12 -0.02 -5.74 -5.45
CA LEU A 12 -1.24 -5.77 -4.64
C LEU A 12 -2.44 -6.36 -5.40
N SER A 13 -2.42 -6.27 -6.72
CA SER A 13 -3.42 -6.92 -7.58
C SER A 13 -3.13 -8.40 -7.82
N SER A 14 -2.05 -8.94 -7.25
CA SER A 14 -1.67 -10.36 -7.40
C SER A 14 -2.70 -11.28 -6.72
N PRO A 15 -3.06 -12.41 -7.36
CA PRO A 15 -3.90 -13.43 -6.73
C PRO A 15 -3.17 -14.20 -5.61
N SER A 16 -1.87 -13.97 -5.42
CA SER A 16 -1.03 -14.68 -4.45
C SER A 16 -1.05 -14.00 -3.07
N PRO A 17 -1.63 -14.62 -2.02
CA PRO A 17 -1.67 -14.04 -0.67
C PRO A 17 -0.30 -13.69 -0.07
N PRO A 18 0.77 -14.51 -0.23
CA PRO A 18 2.11 -14.15 0.25
C PRO A 18 2.67 -12.88 -0.40
N VAL A 19 2.34 -12.65 -1.68
CA VAL A 19 2.80 -11.48 -2.42
C VAL A 19 2.07 -10.23 -1.93
N LYS A 20 0.74 -10.30 -1.78
CA LYS A 20 -0.05 -9.21 -1.19
C LYS A 20 0.45 -8.83 0.20
N LYS A 21 0.72 -9.82 1.07
CA LYS A 21 1.24 -9.57 2.41
C LYS A 21 2.61 -8.90 2.40
N ALA A 22 3.54 -9.38 1.57
CA ALA A 22 4.89 -8.81 1.50
C ALA A 22 4.87 -7.34 1.05
N VAL A 23 3.98 -6.99 0.12
CA VAL A 23 3.84 -5.59 -0.32
C VAL A 23 3.21 -4.74 0.77
N VAL A 24 2.18 -5.22 1.45
CA VAL A 24 1.55 -4.53 2.58
C VAL A 24 2.55 -4.28 3.73
N ASP A 25 3.39 -5.27 4.04
CA ASP A 25 4.44 -5.12 5.07
C ASP A 25 5.47 -4.05 4.65
N ILE A 26 5.85 -3.99 3.36
CA ILE A 26 6.75 -2.95 2.82
C ILE A 26 6.09 -1.56 2.82
N GLU A 27 4.81 -1.46 2.49
CA GLU A 27 4.07 -0.20 2.51
C GLU A 27 3.84 0.32 3.92
N MET A 28 3.67 -0.55 4.93
CA MET A 28 3.63 -0.12 6.33
C MET A 28 4.96 0.45 6.80
N ASP A 29 6.07 -0.20 6.46
CA ASP A 29 7.41 0.31 6.76
C ASP A 29 7.65 1.68 6.09
N LEU A 30 7.11 1.89 4.88
CA LEU A 30 7.18 3.17 4.17
C LEU A 30 6.21 4.23 4.73
N THR A 31 4.97 3.87 5.10
CA THR A 31 4.00 4.82 5.66
C THR A 31 4.34 5.22 7.11
N GLY A 32 5.10 4.40 7.84
CA GLY A 32 5.68 4.77 9.13
C GLY A 32 6.84 5.77 9.02
N ALA A 33 7.44 5.92 7.83
CA ALA A 33 8.56 6.82 7.57
C ALA A 33 8.10 8.09 6.83
N LYS A 34 8.53 9.27 7.30
CA LYS A 34 8.19 10.57 6.69
C LYS A 34 8.49 10.64 5.17
N ASP A 35 9.61 10.06 4.75
CA ASP A 35 10.04 10.05 3.34
C ASP A 35 9.26 9.02 2.49
N GLY A 36 8.81 7.91 3.10
CA GLY A 36 7.99 6.91 2.42
C GLY A 36 6.57 7.41 2.17
N LEU A 37 6.00 8.13 3.14
CA LEU A 37 4.67 8.75 3.04
C LEU A 37 4.62 9.82 1.94
N GLN A 38 5.66 10.65 1.82
CA GLN A 38 5.77 11.64 0.75
C GLN A 38 5.99 11.01 -0.64
N SER A 39 6.62 9.83 -0.68
CA SER A 39 6.76 9.04 -1.90
C SER A 39 5.43 8.42 -2.31
N LEU A 40 4.68 7.84 -1.37
CA LEU A 40 3.36 7.25 -1.60
C LEU A 40 2.34 8.30 -2.10
N ALA A 41 2.38 9.52 -1.57
CA ALA A 41 1.52 10.62 -1.99
C ALA A 41 1.66 10.97 -3.49
N LYS A 42 2.88 10.82 -4.06
CA LYS A 42 3.14 11.03 -5.50
C LYS A 42 2.47 9.99 -6.39
N TYR A 43 2.10 8.84 -5.82
CA TYR A 43 1.44 7.72 -6.50
C TYR A 43 0.03 7.49 -5.96
N SER A 44 -0.58 8.50 -5.33
CA SER A 44 -1.90 8.40 -4.71
C SER A 44 -3.00 7.91 -5.66
N ASP A 45 -2.92 8.25 -6.95
CA ASP A 45 -3.85 7.78 -7.98
C ASP A 45 -3.84 6.26 -8.19
N VAL A 46 -2.74 5.58 -7.83
CA VAL A 46 -2.58 4.12 -7.92
C VAL A 46 -2.67 3.46 -6.54
N ALA A 47 -2.06 4.07 -5.52
CA ALA A 47 -2.03 3.54 -4.18
C ALA A 47 -3.41 3.56 -3.50
N LEU A 48 -4.19 4.64 -3.67
CA LEU A 48 -5.51 4.75 -3.01
C LEU A 48 -6.50 3.69 -3.49
N PRO A 49 -6.70 3.45 -4.80
CA PRO A 49 -7.60 2.38 -5.27
C PRO A 49 -7.14 0.99 -4.80
N SER A 50 -5.84 0.71 -4.85
CA SER A 50 -5.28 -0.58 -4.43
C SER A 50 -5.48 -0.82 -2.93
N LEU A 51 -5.13 0.15 -2.08
CA LEU A 51 -5.35 0.07 -0.63
C LEU A 51 -6.83 -0.04 -0.28
N CYS A 52 -7.72 0.67 -0.99
CA CYS A 52 -9.17 0.54 -0.79
C CYS A 52 -9.67 -0.88 -1.15
N HIS A 53 -9.10 -1.52 -2.18
CA HIS A 53 -9.47 -2.88 -2.56
C HIS A 53 -9.09 -3.90 -1.47
N LEU A 54 -7.97 -3.67 -0.77
CA LEU A 54 -7.51 -4.52 0.33
C LEU A 54 -8.38 -4.43 1.59
N LEU A 55 -9.30 -3.46 1.69
CA LEU A 55 -10.22 -3.34 2.83
C LEU A 55 -11.26 -4.46 2.89
N ASP A 56 -11.55 -5.11 1.76
CA ASP A 56 -12.49 -6.25 1.68
C ASP A 56 -11.81 -7.61 1.96
N GLU A 57 -10.48 -7.61 2.14
CA GLU A 57 -9.71 -8.81 2.44
C GLU A 57 -9.80 -9.20 3.92
N LYS A 58 -9.16 -10.32 4.28
CA LYS A 58 -9.07 -10.76 5.68
C LYS A 58 -8.39 -9.72 6.56
N LYS A 59 -8.74 -9.73 7.86
CA LYS A 59 -8.20 -8.82 8.89
C LYS A 59 -6.69 -8.58 8.79
N GLU A 60 -5.92 -9.64 8.56
CA GLU A 60 -4.45 -9.59 8.46
C GLU A 60 -3.92 -8.69 7.32
N VAL A 61 -4.76 -8.39 6.32
CA VAL A 61 -4.45 -7.54 5.17
C VAL A 61 -5.20 -6.21 5.27
N SER A 62 -6.47 -6.25 5.69
CA SER A 62 -7.32 -5.05 5.78
C SER A 62 -6.87 -4.07 6.86
N GLU A 63 -6.36 -4.56 8.00
CA GLU A 63 -5.94 -3.71 9.13
C GLU A 63 -4.71 -2.85 8.77
N PRO A 64 -3.62 -3.41 8.23
CA PRO A 64 -2.52 -2.64 7.65
C PRO A 64 -2.93 -1.68 6.53
N ALA A 65 -3.81 -2.12 5.61
CA ALA A 65 -4.28 -1.26 4.52
C ALA A 65 -5.06 -0.04 5.05
N THR A 66 -5.84 -0.22 6.10
CA THR A 66 -6.55 0.87 6.80
C THR A 66 -5.56 1.85 7.43
N GLU A 67 -4.52 1.36 8.09
CA GLU A 67 -3.47 2.19 8.69
C GLU A 67 -2.72 3.01 7.62
N GLY A 68 -2.37 2.39 6.49
CA GLY A 68 -1.76 3.08 5.35
C GLY A 68 -2.64 4.21 4.80
N LEU A 69 -3.95 4.00 4.67
CA LEU A 69 -4.90 5.03 4.25
C LEU A 69 -5.03 6.18 5.26
N ILE A 70 -5.05 5.87 6.56
CA ILE A 70 -5.07 6.90 7.61
C ILE A 70 -3.80 7.75 7.52
N ASN A 71 -2.63 7.13 7.41
CA ASN A 71 -1.35 7.82 7.31
C ASN A 71 -1.31 8.72 6.06
N LEU A 72 -1.75 8.23 4.90
CA LEU A 72 -1.89 9.01 3.67
C LEU A 72 -2.80 10.24 3.84
N SER A 73 -3.91 10.11 4.57
CA SER A 73 -4.88 11.21 4.76
C SER A 73 -4.38 12.34 5.65
N GLN A 74 -3.32 12.10 6.44
CA GLN A 74 -2.77 13.06 7.39
C GLN A 74 -1.66 13.94 6.80
N ASN A 75 -1.31 13.76 5.53
CA ASN A 75 -0.22 14.45 4.83
C ASN A 75 -0.76 15.47 3.83
#